data_AF-A0A7T4DHY5-F1
#
_entry.id   AF-A0A7T4DHY5-F1
#
_cell.length_a   1.000
_cell.length_b   1.000
_cell.length_c   1.000
_cell.angle_alpha   90.00
_cell.angle_beta   90.00
_cell.angle_gamma   90.00
#
_symmetry.space_group_name_H-M   'P 1'
#
loop_
_entity.id
_entity.type
_entity.pdbx_description
1 polymer ?
#
loop_
_entity_poly.entity_id
_entity_poly.type
_entity_poly.pdbx_seq_one_letter_code
_entity_poly.pdbx_strand_id
1 'polypeptide(L)'
;MKKVIIALTSVLTALAVGIGALFFWEYRSKAQLEAQVEDYLGGCDVTASGIEVHGRPYILSAMAERAELTYVDLAPQAGTKKDQLIVHELSDGRAARVSRFVTFDYPQADARPVEDEAGAFTDQATMGGKTVTFSGTAGDGKLEVFADDRSIGSLDLPNGATLTSVFANNDGVAAEIEYADPTCARA
;
A
#
# COMPACT_ATOMS: atom_id res chain seq x y z
N MET A 1 -41.27 -36.67 -14.56
CA MET A 1 -39.83 -36.41 -14.82
C MET A 1 -39.56 -35.14 -15.61
N LYS A 2 -40.20 -34.86 -16.76
CA LYS A 2 -40.00 -33.62 -17.54
C LYS A 2 -40.18 -32.30 -16.74
N LYS A 3 -41.22 -32.20 -15.90
CA LYS A 3 -41.48 -31.01 -15.07
C LYS A 3 -40.40 -30.76 -14.01
N VAL A 4 -39.82 -31.83 -13.46
CA VAL A 4 -38.74 -31.76 -12.45
C VAL A 4 -37.45 -31.27 -13.10
N ILE A 5 -37.15 -31.74 -14.32
CA ILE A 5 -35.98 -31.30 -15.07
C ILE A 5 -36.12 -29.82 -15.45
N ILE A 6 -37.28 -29.39 -15.95
CA ILE A 6 -37.52 -27.98 -16.30
C ILE A 6 -37.39 -27.07 -15.07
N ALA A 7 -37.96 -27.47 -13.94
CA ALA A 7 -37.84 -26.73 -12.67
C ALA A 7 -36.38 -26.65 -12.21
N LEU A 8 -35.63 -27.75 -12.29
CA LEU A 8 -34.22 -27.78 -11.91
C LEU A 8 -33.36 -26.89 -12.83
N THR A 9 -33.56 -26.98 -14.15
CA THR A 9 -32.83 -26.16 -15.12
C THR A 9 -33.12 -24.67 -14.92
N SER A 10 -34.38 -24.29 -14.70
CA SER A 10 -34.75 -22.88 -14.46
C SER A 10 -34.16 -22.34 -13.15
N VAL A 11 -34.14 -23.13 -12.07
CA VAL A 11 -33.47 -22.75 -10.82
C VAL A 11 -31.95 -22.60 -11.02
N LEU A 12 -31.30 -23.53 -11.72
CA LEU A 12 -29.86 -23.46 -12.00
C LEU A 12 -29.50 -22.24 -12.86
N THR A 13 -30.32 -21.92 -13.88
CA THR A 13 -30.12 -20.71 -14.70
C THR A 13 -30.29 -19.45 -13.87
N ALA A 14 -31.30 -19.38 -13.01
CA ALA A 14 -31.50 -18.24 -12.13
C ALA A 14 -30.32 -18.04 -11.16
N LEU A 15 -29.79 -19.13 -10.59
CA LEU A 15 -28.60 -19.10 -9.74
C LEU A 15 -27.36 -18.61 -10.50
N ALA A 16 -27.12 -19.13 -11.71
CA ALA A 16 -25.98 -18.72 -12.53
C ALA A 16 -26.03 -17.23 -12.87
N VAL A 17 -27.21 -16.70 -13.23
CA VAL A 17 -27.40 -15.26 -13.49
C VAL A 17 -27.19 -14.43 -12.22
N GLY A 18 -27.73 -14.88 -11.08
CA GLY A 18 -27.56 -14.18 -9.80
C GLY A 18 -26.09 -14.11 -9.36
N ILE A 19 -25.35 -15.21 -9.50
CA ILE A 19 -23.91 -15.25 -9.21
C ILE A 19 -23.13 -14.35 -10.18
N GLY A 20 -23.45 -14.40 -11.47
CA GLY A 20 -22.81 -13.54 -12.48
C GLY A 20 -23.02 -12.04 -12.18
N ALA A 21 -24.24 -11.67 -11.78
CA ALA A 21 -24.55 -10.29 -11.38
C ALA A 21 -23.75 -9.85 -10.14
N LEU A 22 -23.57 -10.73 -9.15
CA LEU A 22 -22.76 -10.45 -7.96
C LEU A 22 -21.29 -10.19 -8.32
N PHE A 23 -20.68 -11.06 -9.14
CA PHE A 23 -19.29 -10.84 -9.58
C PHE A 23 -19.13 -9.54 -10.38
N PHE A 24 -20.10 -9.23 -11.24
CA PHE A 24 -20.09 -7.98 -11.99
C PHE A 24 -20.19 -6.75 -11.08
N TRP A 25 -21.06 -6.80 -10.06
CA TRP A 25 -21.18 -5.73 -9.06
C TRP A 25 -19.91 -5.59 -8.23
N GLU A 26 -19.28 -6.70 -7.84
CA GLU A 26 -18.04 -6.69 -7.09
C GLU A 26 -16.91 -6.02 -7.88
N TYR A 27 -16.74 -6.39 -9.15
CA TYR A 27 -15.76 -5.77 -10.04
C TYR A 27 -16.02 -4.26 -10.25
N ARG A 28 -17.28 -3.88 -10.48
CA ARG A 28 -17.66 -2.47 -10.65
C ARG A 28 -17.42 -1.67 -9.37
N SER A 29 -17.71 -2.25 -8.21
CA SER A 29 -17.52 -1.60 -6.90
C SER A 29 -16.04 -1.37 -6.61
N LYS A 30 -15.18 -2.33 -6.97
CA LYS A 30 -13.72 -2.15 -6.93
C LYS A 30 -13.28 -0.95 -7.76
N ALA A 31 -13.68 -0.91 -9.03
CA ALA A 31 -13.32 0.19 -9.94
C ALA A 31 -13.82 1.56 -9.43
N GLN A 32 -15.00 1.61 -8.81
CA GLN A 32 -15.51 2.84 -8.18
C GLN A 32 -14.67 3.28 -6.98
N LEU A 33 -14.17 2.36 -6.16
CA LEU A 33 -13.30 2.68 -5.03
C LEU A 33 -11.91 3.12 -5.50
N GLU A 34 -11.37 2.47 -6.53
CA GLU A 34 -10.10 2.87 -7.15
C GLU A 34 -10.18 4.29 -7.74
N ALA A 35 -11.28 4.63 -8.42
CA ALA A 35 -11.50 5.98 -8.93
C ALA A 35 -11.59 7.05 -7.82
N GLN A 36 -12.23 6.73 -6.68
CA GLN A 36 -12.25 7.64 -5.53
C GLN A 36 -10.85 7.89 -4.96
N VAL A 37 -10.00 6.87 -4.94
CA VAL A 37 -8.61 7.01 -4.51
C VAL A 37 -7.82 7.82 -5.53
N GLU A 38 -8.02 7.59 -6.83
CA GLU A 38 -7.39 8.38 -7.90
C GLU A 38 -7.76 9.88 -7.78
N ASP A 39 -9.04 10.19 -7.58
CA ASP A 39 -9.51 11.56 -7.36
C ASP A 39 -8.88 12.19 -6.10
N TYR A 40 -8.78 11.43 -5.01
CA TYR A 40 -8.12 11.84 -3.77
C TYR A 40 -6.62 12.16 -4.00
N LEU A 41 -5.89 11.29 -4.71
CA LEU A 41 -4.48 11.48 -5.03
C LEU A 41 -4.25 12.67 -5.98
N GLY A 42 -5.17 12.89 -6.92
CA GLY A 42 -5.15 14.04 -7.81
C GLY A 42 -5.21 15.39 -7.08
N GLY A 43 -5.80 15.43 -5.88
CA GLY A 43 -5.76 16.61 -5.01
C GLY A 43 -4.35 16.96 -4.51
N CYS A 44 -3.49 15.96 -4.34
CA CYS A 44 -2.10 16.08 -3.89
C CYS A 44 -1.08 16.18 -5.03
N ASP A 45 -1.51 16.20 -6.29
CA ASP A 45 -0.62 16.08 -7.47
C ASP A 45 0.24 14.79 -7.43
N VAL A 46 -0.31 13.72 -6.83
CA VAL A 46 0.34 12.41 -6.76
C VAL A 46 -0.15 11.55 -7.91
N THR A 47 0.78 11.13 -8.76
CA THR A 47 0.48 10.21 -9.86
C THR A 47 0.80 8.77 -9.44
N ALA A 48 -0.23 7.92 -9.37
CA ALA A 48 -0.07 6.50 -9.10
C ALA A 48 0.36 5.75 -10.37
N SER A 49 1.29 4.80 -10.22
CA SER A 49 1.57 3.77 -11.24
C SER A 49 0.66 2.54 -11.11
N GLY A 50 0.06 2.34 -9.94
CA GLY A 50 -0.91 1.28 -9.66
C GLY A 50 -1.72 1.62 -8.42
N ILE A 51 -2.99 1.23 -8.41
CA ILE A 51 -3.90 1.37 -7.27
C ILE A 51 -4.54 0.01 -7.04
N GLU A 52 -4.48 -0.48 -5.80
CA GLU A 52 -5.11 -1.73 -5.42
C GLU A 52 -5.88 -1.55 -4.10
N VAL A 53 -7.21 -1.58 -4.20
CA VAL A 53 -8.10 -1.52 -3.03
C VAL A 53 -8.27 -2.92 -2.44
N HIS A 54 -8.17 -3.02 -1.12
CA HIS A 54 -8.38 -4.23 -0.32
C HIS A 54 -9.38 -3.97 0.82
N GLY A 55 -9.75 -5.05 1.50
CA GLY A 55 -10.64 -5.01 2.67
C GLY A 55 -11.88 -5.85 2.48
N ARG A 56 -12.99 -5.43 3.10
CA ARG A 56 -14.30 -6.07 2.95
C ARG A 56 -14.73 -6.18 1.47
N PRO A 57 -15.64 -7.12 1.13
CA PRO A 57 -16.20 -7.23 -0.21
C PRO A 57 -16.58 -5.86 -0.76
N TYR A 58 -16.12 -5.55 -1.97
CA TYR A 58 -16.14 -4.21 -2.53
C TYR A 58 -17.55 -3.63 -2.62
N ILE A 59 -18.56 -4.47 -2.84
CA ILE A 59 -19.97 -4.02 -2.80
C ILE A 59 -20.32 -3.36 -1.46
N LEU A 60 -19.89 -3.94 -0.33
CA LEU A 60 -20.19 -3.39 1.00
C LEU A 60 -19.42 -2.09 1.25
N SER A 61 -18.16 -2.05 0.82
CA SER A 61 -17.29 -0.88 0.92
C SER A 61 -17.80 0.28 0.06
N ALA A 62 -18.25 0.01 -1.16
CA ALA A 62 -18.85 0.99 -2.07
C ALA A 62 -20.21 1.50 -1.57
N MET A 63 -21.05 0.63 -0.98
CA MET A 63 -22.29 1.07 -0.33
C MET A 63 -22.06 1.97 0.88
N ALA A 64 -20.91 1.83 1.55
CA ALA A 64 -20.49 2.69 2.65
C ALA A 64 -19.66 3.90 2.20
N GLU A 65 -19.44 4.06 0.88
CA GLU A 65 -18.60 5.10 0.28
C GLU A 65 -17.23 5.22 0.99
N ARG A 66 -16.62 4.05 1.23
CA ARG A 66 -15.38 3.94 2.02
C ARG A 66 -14.43 2.89 1.45
N ALA A 67 -13.21 3.30 1.12
CA ALA A 67 -12.11 2.37 0.85
C ALA A 67 -11.32 2.15 2.16
N GLU A 68 -11.36 0.93 2.69
CA GLU A 68 -10.76 0.60 4.00
C GLU A 68 -9.23 0.62 3.96
N LEU A 69 -8.65 -0.02 2.94
CA LEU A 69 -7.21 -0.09 2.75
C LEU A 69 -6.90 -0.05 1.26
N THR A 70 -6.05 0.88 0.86
CA THR A 70 -5.60 0.95 -0.54
C THR A 70 -4.09 1.03 -0.59
N TYR A 71 -3.48 0.13 -1.37
CA TYR A 71 -2.07 0.23 -1.74
C TYR A 71 -1.98 1.02 -3.03
N VAL A 72 -1.07 1.99 -3.04
CA VAL A 72 -0.85 2.89 -4.17
C VAL A 72 0.63 2.84 -4.50
N ASP A 73 0.96 2.22 -5.62
CA ASP A 73 2.34 2.15 -6.11
C ASP A 73 2.69 3.48 -6.75
N LEU A 74 3.81 4.06 -6.34
CA LEU A 74 4.38 5.27 -6.92
C LEU A 74 5.60 4.93 -7.78
N ALA A 75 5.89 5.79 -8.74
CA ALA A 75 7.14 5.72 -9.47
C ALA A 75 8.32 5.90 -8.49
N PRO A 76 9.29 4.98 -8.43
CA PRO A 76 10.44 5.12 -7.55
C PRO A 76 11.24 6.38 -7.89
N GLN A 77 11.65 7.10 -6.86
CA GLN A 77 12.58 8.22 -7.00
C GLN A 77 14.03 7.74 -7.04
N ALA A 78 14.95 8.62 -7.44
CA ALA A 78 16.37 8.29 -7.52
C ALA A 78 16.88 7.78 -6.16
N GLY A 79 17.55 6.62 -6.16
CA GLY A 79 18.06 5.97 -4.94
C GLY A 79 17.03 5.12 -4.20
N THR A 80 15.81 5.00 -4.72
CA THR A 80 14.77 4.10 -4.19
C THR A 80 14.38 3.07 -5.25
N LYS A 81 14.00 1.88 -4.80
CA LYS A 81 13.59 0.77 -5.66
C LYS A 81 12.08 0.54 -5.64
N LYS A 82 11.46 0.83 -4.50
CA LYS A 82 10.01 0.76 -4.31
C LYS A 82 9.55 1.96 -3.51
N ASP A 83 8.38 2.44 -3.87
CA ASP A 83 7.72 3.56 -3.23
C ASP A 83 6.22 3.29 -3.26
N GLN A 84 5.63 3.08 -2.09
CA GLN A 84 4.24 2.68 -1.98
C GLN A 84 3.56 3.51 -0.90
N LEU A 85 2.46 4.15 -1.25
CA LEU A 85 1.54 4.78 -0.31
C LEU A 85 0.49 3.75 0.14
N ILE A 86 0.10 3.84 1.40
CA ILE A 86 -1.03 3.10 1.95
C ILE A 86 -2.03 4.12 2.49
N VAL A 87 -3.21 4.13 1.89
CA VAL A 87 -4.33 4.98 2.29
C VAL A 87 -5.29 4.14 3.14
N HIS A 88 -5.49 4.56 4.38
CA HIS A 88 -6.38 3.90 5.33
C HIS A 88 -7.68 4.69 5.46
N GLU A 89 -8.80 3.99 5.35
CA GLU A 89 -10.16 4.49 5.55
C GLU A 89 -10.45 5.79 4.80
N LEU A 90 -10.33 5.76 3.46
CA LEU A 90 -10.72 6.89 2.60
C LEU A 90 -12.25 6.96 2.49
N SER A 91 -12.83 8.09 2.87
CA SER A 91 -14.26 8.39 2.72
C SER A 91 -14.46 9.90 2.57
N ASP A 92 -15.40 10.34 1.74
CA ASP A 92 -15.68 11.77 1.48
C ASP A 92 -14.42 12.59 1.12
N GLY A 93 -13.48 11.99 0.37
CA GLY A 93 -12.22 12.62 -0.03
C GLY A 93 -11.22 12.86 1.11
N ARG A 94 -11.40 12.21 2.27
CA ARG A 94 -10.50 12.30 3.42
C ARG A 94 -10.07 10.91 3.87
N ALA A 95 -8.77 10.71 4.02
CA ALA A 95 -8.22 9.50 4.61
C ALA A 95 -8.09 9.68 6.13
N ALA A 96 -8.32 8.61 6.88
CA ALA A 96 -8.06 8.62 8.32
C ALA A 96 -6.56 8.64 8.61
N ARG A 97 -5.78 7.92 7.80
CA ARG A 97 -4.33 7.80 7.93
C ARG A 97 -3.71 7.53 6.57
N VAL A 98 -2.53 8.09 6.34
CA VAL A 98 -1.70 7.79 5.17
C VAL A 98 -0.31 7.44 5.63
N SER A 99 0.12 6.21 5.34
CA SER A 99 1.51 5.79 5.51
C SER A 99 2.18 5.59 4.15
N ARG A 100 3.50 5.61 4.15
CA ARG A 100 4.32 5.38 2.95
C ARG A 100 5.47 4.47 3.30
N PHE A 101 5.71 3.49 2.44
CA PHE A 101 6.86 2.59 2.49
C PHE A 101 7.80 2.97 1.37
N VAL A 102 9.00 3.40 1.74
CA VAL A 102 10.07 3.73 0.81
C VAL A 102 11.18 2.71 0.98
N THR A 103 11.49 1.95 -0.06
CA THR A 103 12.56 0.96 -0.03
C THR A 103 13.79 1.47 -0.78
N PHE A 104 14.88 1.64 -0.05
CA PHE A 104 16.20 1.99 -0.57
C PHE A 104 16.98 0.75 -0.96
N ASP A 105 17.86 0.87 -1.96
CA ASP A 105 18.78 -0.20 -2.29
C ASP A 105 19.75 -0.48 -1.13
N TYR A 106 20.13 -1.74 -0.97
CA TYR A 106 21.24 -2.06 -0.08
C TYR A 106 22.54 -1.44 -0.61
N PRO A 107 23.43 -0.95 0.28
CA PRO A 107 24.74 -0.47 -0.13
C PRO A 107 25.65 -1.59 -0.66
N GLN A 108 25.29 -2.86 -0.43
CA GLN A 108 26.01 -4.04 -0.92
C GLN A 108 25.03 -5.06 -1.52
N ALA A 109 25.38 -5.63 -2.67
CA ALA A 109 24.51 -6.53 -3.42
C ALA A 109 24.28 -7.91 -2.76
N ASP A 110 25.16 -8.33 -1.86
CA ASP A 110 25.08 -9.61 -1.14
C ASP A 110 24.37 -9.49 0.22
N ALA A 111 23.72 -8.37 0.49
CA ALA A 111 22.97 -8.13 1.71
C ALA A 111 21.90 -9.21 1.92
N ARG A 112 21.83 -9.76 3.14
CA ARG A 112 20.81 -10.72 3.57
C ARG A 112 20.08 -10.18 4.78
N PRO A 113 18.76 -9.92 4.70
CA PRO A 113 18.01 -9.47 5.85
C PRO A 113 18.07 -10.50 6.98
N VAL A 114 18.03 -10.01 8.22
CA VAL A 114 17.91 -10.84 9.41
C VAL A 114 16.45 -10.87 9.83
N GLU A 115 15.91 -12.06 9.99
CA GLU A 115 14.56 -12.28 10.52
C GLU A 115 14.63 -12.61 12.01
N ASP A 116 13.58 -12.25 12.74
CA ASP A 116 13.40 -12.65 14.14
C ASP A 116 12.95 -14.12 14.27
N GLU A 117 12.73 -14.58 15.51
CA GLU A 117 12.28 -15.95 15.77
C GLU A 117 10.92 -16.30 15.13
N ALA A 118 10.10 -15.29 14.81
CA ALA A 118 8.81 -15.45 14.15
C ALA A 118 8.90 -15.38 12.61
N GLY A 119 10.09 -15.15 12.06
CA GLY A 119 10.29 -14.96 10.62
C GLY A 119 9.94 -13.55 10.13
N ALA A 120 9.81 -12.57 11.03
CA ALA A 120 9.57 -11.19 10.66
C ALA A 120 10.89 -10.47 10.38
N PHE A 121 10.90 -9.62 9.36
CA PHE A 121 12.07 -8.80 9.03
C PHE A 121 12.40 -7.81 10.15
N THR A 122 13.68 -7.71 10.48
CA THR A 122 14.21 -6.79 11.50
C THR A 122 14.87 -5.58 10.87
N ASP A 123 15.39 -4.67 11.69
CA ASP A 123 16.25 -3.56 11.29
C ASP A 123 17.68 -3.97 10.96
N GLN A 124 17.97 -5.26 10.78
CA GLN A 124 19.32 -5.78 10.56
C GLN A 124 19.48 -6.54 9.25
N ALA A 125 20.65 -6.43 8.63
CA ALA A 125 21.08 -7.32 7.55
C ALA A 125 22.54 -7.73 7.71
N THR A 126 22.87 -8.91 7.19
CA THR A 126 24.27 -9.33 7.01
C THR A 126 24.78 -8.82 5.67
N MET A 127 25.83 -8.00 5.69
CA MET A 127 26.50 -7.42 4.52
C MET A 127 28.01 -7.62 4.64
N GLY A 128 28.65 -8.21 3.61
CA GLY A 128 30.08 -8.49 3.64
C GLY A 128 30.51 -9.34 4.85
N GLY A 129 29.64 -10.25 5.30
CA GLY A 129 29.88 -11.12 6.46
C GLY A 129 29.75 -10.45 7.84
N LYS A 130 29.25 -9.20 7.91
CA LYS A 130 28.96 -8.50 9.16
C LYS A 130 27.49 -8.15 9.27
N THR A 131 26.94 -8.23 10.47
CA THR A 131 25.62 -7.68 10.76
C THR A 131 25.73 -6.16 10.87
N VAL A 132 24.83 -5.49 10.17
CA VAL A 132 24.67 -4.02 10.14
C VAL A 132 23.27 -3.69 10.61
N THR A 133 23.14 -2.61 11.38
CA THR A 133 21.85 -2.11 11.86
C THR A 133 21.44 -0.89 11.05
N PHE A 134 20.19 -0.88 10.60
CA PHE A 134 19.60 0.22 9.89
C PHE A 134 18.78 1.09 10.83
N SER A 135 18.82 2.38 10.59
CA SER A 135 18.01 3.36 11.29
C SER A 135 17.58 4.45 10.33
N GLY A 136 16.75 5.38 10.79
CA GLY A 136 16.33 6.49 9.97
C GLY A 136 15.88 7.66 10.79
N THR A 137 15.67 8.77 10.09
CA THR A 137 15.00 9.96 10.63
C THR A 137 14.05 10.50 9.57
N ALA A 138 12.88 10.98 10.00
CA ALA A 138 11.98 11.75 9.15
C ALA A 138 11.63 13.05 9.87
N GLY A 139 11.86 14.18 9.21
CA GLY A 139 11.67 15.51 9.76
C GLY A 139 12.11 16.58 8.76
N ASP A 140 11.65 17.81 8.93
CA ASP A 140 12.04 18.96 8.10
C ASP A 140 11.88 18.75 6.58
N GLY A 141 10.86 17.98 6.19
CA GLY A 141 10.60 17.66 4.78
C GLY A 141 11.57 16.65 4.16
N LYS A 142 12.27 15.86 4.97
CA LYS A 142 13.23 14.86 4.49
C LYS A 142 13.15 13.56 5.29
N LEU A 143 13.27 12.45 4.57
CA LEU A 143 13.55 11.12 5.10
C LEU A 143 15.03 10.81 4.84
N GLU A 144 15.74 10.34 5.84
CA GLU A 144 17.12 9.85 5.72
C GLU A 144 17.26 8.50 6.40
N VAL A 145 17.95 7.57 5.74
CA VAL A 145 18.17 6.20 6.21
C VAL A 145 19.66 5.94 6.35
N PHE A 146 20.04 5.26 7.42
CA PHE A 146 21.42 5.02 7.83
C PHE A 146 21.70 3.53 7.97
N ALA A 147 22.96 3.16 7.77
CA ALA A 147 23.53 1.84 8.03
C ALA A 147 24.76 2.00 8.92
N ASP A 148 24.66 1.58 10.18
CA ASP A 148 25.63 1.90 11.25
C ASP A 148 26.01 3.39 11.25
N ASP A 149 25.01 4.26 11.36
CA ASP A 149 25.11 5.74 11.36
C ASP A 149 25.63 6.40 10.08
N ARG A 150 25.89 5.63 9.01
CA ARG A 150 26.27 6.17 7.70
C ARG A 150 25.05 6.30 6.82
N SER A 151 24.80 7.50 6.29
CA SER A 151 23.70 7.75 5.36
C SER A 151 23.84 6.87 4.12
N ILE A 152 22.77 6.12 3.81
CA ILE A 152 22.68 5.26 2.61
C ILE A 152 21.69 5.78 1.59
N GLY A 153 20.78 6.68 2.00
CA GLY A 153 19.77 7.22 1.13
C GLY A 153 18.96 8.31 1.81
N SER A 154 18.41 9.20 0.98
CA SER A 154 17.46 10.20 1.44
C SER A 154 16.39 10.47 0.40
N LEU A 155 15.24 10.93 0.87
CA LEU A 155 14.09 11.28 0.05
C LEU A 155 13.47 12.57 0.57
N ASP A 156 13.14 13.48 -0.34
CA ASP A 156 12.37 14.67 0.02
C ASP A 156 10.90 14.29 0.23
N LEU A 157 10.32 14.82 1.31
CA LEU A 157 8.95 14.57 1.72
C LEU A 157 8.11 15.83 1.44
N PRO A 158 6.96 15.69 0.74
CA PRO A 158 6.14 16.84 0.41
C PRO A 158 5.47 17.47 1.64
N ASN A 159 5.18 16.65 2.66
CA ASN A 159 4.48 17.03 3.88
C ASN A 159 5.28 16.56 5.10
N GLY A 160 4.97 17.16 6.26
CA GLY A 160 5.49 16.68 7.53
C GLY A 160 5.09 15.23 7.76
N ALA A 161 6.07 14.39 8.07
CA ALA A 161 5.86 12.97 8.36
C ALA A 161 6.71 12.53 9.54
N THR A 162 6.25 11.48 10.22
CA THR A 162 6.97 10.83 11.31
C THR A 162 7.48 9.48 10.82
N LEU A 163 8.72 9.13 11.17
CA LEU A 163 9.25 7.80 10.92
C LEU A 163 8.65 6.82 11.92
N THR A 164 7.99 5.78 11.41
CA THR A 164 7.36 4.73 12.22
C THR A 164 8.31 3.56 12.43
N SER A 165 8.95 3.11 11.35
CA SER A 165 9.83 1.94 11.40
C SER A 165 10.88 1.95 10.27
N VAL A 166 11.98 1.24 10.49
CA VAL A 166 12.98 0.89 9.46
C VAL A 166 13.26 -0.59 9.56
N PHE A 167 13.23 -1.31 8.44
CA PHE A 167 13.48 -2.74 8.40
C PHE A 167 14.14 -3.16 7.09
N ALA A 168 14.97 -4.19 7.17
CA ALA A 168 15.69 -4.79 6.07
C ALA A 168 14.89 -6.00 5.53
N ASN A 169 14.53 -5.98 4.25
CA ASN A 169 13.81 -7.07 3.60
C ASN A 169 14.57 -7.59 2.36
N ASN A 170 13.97 -8.52 1.62
CA ASN A 170 14.61 -9.10 0.43
C ASN A 170 14.83 -8.11 -0.72
N ASP A 171 14.11 -7.00 -0.74
CA ASP A 171 14.19 -6.00 -1.80
C ASP A 171 15.18 -4.87 -1.49
N GLY A 172 15.43 -4.58 -0.21
CA GLY A 172 16.23 -3.45 0.26
C GLY A 172 15.95 -3.07 1.71
N VAL A 173 16.26 -1.82 2.06
CA VAL A 173 15.96 -1.23 3.37
C VAL A 173 14.69 -0.40 3.25
N ALA A 174 13.61 -0.87 3.86
CA ALA A 174 12.33 -0.18 3.88
C ALA A 174 12.24 0.76 5.09
N ALA A 175 11.78 1.99 4.84
CA ALA A 175 11.39 2.94 5.85
C ALA A 175 9.89 3.19 5.74
N GLU A 176 9.17 3.02 6.84
CA GLU A 176 7.76 3.37 6.97
C GLU A 176 7.65 4.76 7.60
N ILE A 177 6.97 5.66 6.90
CA ILE A 177 6.61 6.98 7.42
C ILE A 177 5.10 7.13 7.46
N GLU A 178 4.63 7.98 8.36
CA GLU A 178 3.23 8.38 8.46
C GLU A 178 3.12 9.89 8.32
N TYR A 179 2.25 10.36 7.43
CA TYR A 179 2.03 11.78 7.24
C TYR A 179 1.18 12.37 8.36
N ALA A 180 1.60 13.54 8.86
CA ALA A 180 0.89 14.26 9.89
C ALA A 180 -0.48 14.78 9.42
N ASP A 181 -0.57 15.12 8.13
CA ASP A 181 -1.82 15.47 7.47
C ASP A 181 -2.15 14.41 6.41
N PRO A 182 -3.18 13.57 6.66
CA PRO A 182 -3.63 12.54 5.72
C PRO A 182 -4.63 13.11 4.70
N THR A 183 -4.79 14.43 4.57
CA THR A 183 -5.71 15.02 3.59
C THR A 183 -4.99 15.61 2.38
N CYS A 184 -5.45 15.20 1.20
CA CYS A 184 -5.03 15.73 -0.10
C CYS A 184 -5.97 16.79 -0.67
N ALA A 185 -6.99 17.20 0.10
CA ALA A 185 -8.01 18.11 -0.39
C ALA A 185 -7.41 19.50 -0.68
N ARG A 186 -7.60 19.99 -1.91
CA ARG A 186 -7.41 21.42 -2.23
C ARG A 186 -8.30 22.25 -1.30
N ALA A 187 -7.68 23.20 -0.60
CA ALA A 187 -8.39 24.32 0.02
C ALA A 187 -9.04 25.21 -1.05
#